data_AF-A0A945W6F7-F1
#
_entry.id   AF-A0A945W6F7-F1
#
_cell.length_a   1.000
_cell.length_b   1.000
_cell.length_c   1.000
_cell.angle_alpha   90.00
_cell.angle_beta   90.00
_cell.angle_gamma   90.00
#
_symmetry.space_group_name_H-M   'P 1'
#
loop_
_entity.id
_entity.type
_entity.pdbx_description
1 polymer ?
#
loop_
_entity_poly.entity_id
_entity_poly.type
_entity_poly.pdbx_seq_one_letter_code
_entity_poly.pdbx_strand_id
1 'polypeptide(L)'
;MNDSNLREYAKTLSDTDVSFLYIRFQQRLGGDTEEISQVLARSREVDRWLASAKSYDEWDVMFEKLAKIIAESYKSRKLDR
;
A
#
# COMPACT_ATOMS: atom_id res chain seq x y z
N MET A 1 11.61 -4.87 -0.09
CA MET A 1 11.53 -3.50 -0.66
C MET A 1 11.99 -2.48 0.35
N ASN A 2 12.73 -1.47 -0.10
CA ASN A 2 13.03 -0.28 0.71
C ASN A 2 11.99 0.82 0.44
N ASP A 3 12.09 1.94 1.16
CA ASP A 3 11.15 3.07 1.06
C ASP A 3 11.13 3.68 -0.35
N SER A 4 12.29 3.75 -1.01
CA SER A 4 12.39 4.29 -2.38
C SER A 4 11.59 3.45 -3.38
N ASN A 5 11.70 2.12 -3.33
CA ASN A 5 10.92 1.23 -4.20
C ASN A 5 9.42 1.34 -3.93
N LEU A 6 9.01 1.44 -2.66
CA LEU A 6 7.60 1.59 -2.29
C LEU A 6 7.03 2.94 -2.74
N ARG A 7 7.81 4.02 -2.65
CA ARG A 7 7.43 5.34 -3.17
C ARG A 7 7.30 5.32 -4.69
N GLU A 8 8.21 4.64 -5.38
CA GLU A 8 8.13 4.52 -6.83
C GLU A 8 6.91 3.71 -7.26
N TYR A 9 6.61 2.61 -6.58
CA TYR A 9 5.35 1.90 -6.74
C TYR A 9 4.14 2.81 -6.50
N ALA A 10 4.15 3.61 -5.43
CA ALA A 10 3.05 4.53 -5.15
C ALA A 10 2.86 5.61 -6.24
N LYS A 11 3.90 5.94 -7.03
CA LYS A 11 3.78 6.83 -8.20
C LYS A 11 3.19 6.14 -9.42
N THR A 12 3.40 4.83 -9.59
CA THR A 12 2.82 4.10 -10.74
C THR A 12 1.32 3.86 -10.58
N LEU A 13 0.79 3.97 -9.37
CA LEU A 13 -0.64 3.88 -9.09
C LEU A 13 -1.42 5.07 -9.64
N SER A 14 -2.62 4.79 -10.14
CA SER A 14 -3.57 5.84 -10.55
C SER A 14 -4.08 6.63 -9.34
N ASP A 15 -4.59 7.84 -9.56
CA ASP A 15 -5.21 8.65 -8.49
C ASP A 15 -6.37 7.90 -7.80
N THR A 16 -7.10 7.11 -8.58
CA THR A 16 -8.19 6.25 -8.09
C THR A 16 -7.65 5.16 -7.16
N ASP A 17 -6.60 4.45 -7.58
CA ASP A 17 -6.00 3.38 -6.76
C ASP A 17 -5.39 3.94 -5.47
N VAL A 18 -4.69 5.08 -5.53
CA VAL A 18 -4.12 5.73 -4.34
C VAL A 18 -5.22 6.19 -3.39
N SER A 19 -6.31 6.77 -3.89
CA SER A 19 -7.45 7.20 -3.07
C SER A 19 -8.15 5.99 -2.43
N PHE A 20 -8.37 4.94 -3.21
CA PHE A 20 -8.97 3.69 -2.75
C PHE A 20 -8.15 3.06 -1.62
N LEU A 21 -6.85 2.85 -1.85
CA LEU A 21 -5.94 2.27 -0.88
C LEU A 21 -5.86 3.13 0.39
N TYR A 22 -5.75 4.46 0.26
CA TYR A 22 -5.72 5.36 1.42
C TYR A 22 -6.95 5.19 2.31
N ILE A 23 -8.16 5.16 1.73
CA ILE A 23 -9.40 4.99 2.48
C ILE A 23 -9.43 3.62 3.18
N ARG A 24 -9.09 2.55 2.47
CA ARG A 24 -9.12 1.18 3.00
C ARG A 24 -8.09 0.94 4.09
N PHE A 25 -6.87 1.46 3.94
CA PHE A 25 -5.85 1.40 4.99
C PHE A 25 -6.26 2.12 6.28
N GLN A 26 -7.13 3.14 6.21
CA GLN A 26 -7.64 3.85 7.40
C GLN A 26 -8.76 3.08 8.11
N GLN A 27 -9.56 2.30 7.38
CA GLN A 27 -10.73 1.61 7.93
C GLN A 27 -10.34 0.33 8.71
N ARG A 28 -9.23 -0.33 8.33
CA ARG A 28 -8.69 -1.53 9.00
C ARG A 28 -9.75 -2.60 9.31
N LEU A 29 -10.82 -2.72 8.53
CA LEU A 29 -11.77 -3.81 8.72
C LEU A 29 -11.18 -5.07 8.08
N GLY A 30 -11.34 -6.23 8.71
CA GLY A 30 -10.73 -7.49 8.22
C GLY A 30 -11.10 -7.86 6.77
N GLY A 31 -12.25 -7.37 6.26
CA GLY A 31 -12.65 -7.51 4.86
C GLY A 31 -11.89 -6.58 3.89
N ASP A 32 -11.35 -5.46 4.38
CA ASP A 32 -10.60 -4.50 3.55
C ASP A 32 -9.23 -5.06 3.15
N THR A 33 -8.67 -6.00 3.93
CA THR A 33 -7.37 -6.59 3.67
C THR A 33 -7.36 -7.40 2.37
N GLU A 34 -8.46 -8.06 2.02
CA GLU A 34 -8.58 -8.80 0.75
C GLU A 34 -8.61 -7.82 -0.43
N GLU A 35 -9.43 -6.77 -0.37
CA GLU A 35 -9.51 -5.78 -1.44
C GLU A 35 -8.19 -5.03 -1.62
N ILE A 36 -7.51 -4.68 -0.52
CA ILE A 36 -6.17 -4.09 -0.57
C ILE A 36 -5.22 -5.08 -1.25
N SER A 37 -5.22 -6.34 -0.83
CA SER A 37 -4.34 -7.37 -1.39
C SER A 37 -4.54 -7.55 -2.90
N GLN A 38 -5.78 -7.48 -3.41
CA GLN A 38 -6.05 -7.57 -4.85
C GLN A 38 -5.42 -6.42 -5.64
N VAL A 39 -5.45 -5.19 -5.10
CA VAL A 39 -4.79 -4.04 -5.75
C VAL A 39 -3.27 -4.19 -5.68
N LEU A 40 -2.73 -4.60 -4.53
CA LEU A 40 -1.29 -4.77 -4.34
C LEU A 40 -0.70 -5.92 -5.19
N ALA A 41 -1.46 -7.00 -5.37
CA ALA A 41 -1.08 -8.16 -6.18
C ALA A 41 -0.86 -7.83 -7.66
N ARG A 42 -1.37 -6.69 -8.15
CA ARG A 42 -1.08 -6.20 -9.50
C ARG A 42 0.41 -5.88 -9.68
N SER A 43 1.13 -5.57 -8.60
CA SER A 43 2.58 -5.42 -8.59
C SER A 43 3.23 -6.70 -8.06
N ARG A 44 3.85 -7.47 -8.96
CA ARG A 44 4.61 -8.69 -8.59
C ARG A 44 5.71 -8.44 -7.57
N GLU A 45 6.30 -7.24 -7.55
CA GLU A 45 7.34 -6.90 -6.57
C GLU A 45 6.74 -6.70 -5.17
N VAL A 46 5.64 -5.97 -5.07
CA VAL A 46 4.94 -5.72 -3.79
C VAL A 46 4.35 -7.00 -3.24
N ASP A 47 3.74 -7.81 -4.11
CA ASP A 47 3.19 -9.12 -3.77
C ASP A 47 4.26 -10.05 -3.19
N ARG A 48 5.38 -10.25 -3.90
CA ARG A 48 6.51 -11.04 -3.41
C ARG A 48 7.11 -10.50 -2.13
N TRP A 49 7.15 -9.18 -1.98
CA TRP A 49 7.65 -8.57 -0.77
C TRP A 49 6.75 -8.90 0.41
N LEU A 50 5.44 -8.67 0.32
CA LEU A 50 4.51 -9.03 1.40
C LEU A 50 4.50 -10.55 1.69
N ALA A 51 4.56 -11.38 0.65
CA ALA A 51 4.64 -12.83 0.78
C ALA A 51 5.95 -13.34 1.41
N SER A 52 6.99 -12.48 1.51
CA SER A 52 8.27 -12.85 2.14
C SER A 52 8.26 -12.77 3.67
N ALA A 53 7.19 -12.22 4.27
CA ALA A 53 7.00 -12.18 5.71
C ALA A 53 6.95 -13.60 6.30
N LYS A 54 7.69 -13.83 7.39
CA LYS A 54 7.77 -15.13 8.07
C LYS A 54 6.79 -15.27 9.22
N SER A 55 6.20 -14.16 9.65
CA SER A 55 5.18 -14.11 10.69
C SER A 55 4.12 -13.06 10.37
N TYR A 56 2.99 -13.15 11.06
CA TYR A 56 1.95 -12.14 10.97
C TYR A 56 2.46 -10.76 11.42
N ASP A 57 3.23 -10.69 12.51
CA ASP A 57 3.78 -9.42 13.01
C ASP A 57 4.72 -8.75 11.99
N GLU A 58 5.55 -9.55 11.30
CA GLU A 58 6.40 -9.05 10.22
C GLU A 58 5.56 -8.53 9.05
N TRP A 59 4.54 -9.29 8.66
CA TRP A 59 3.60 -8.90 7.61
C TRP A 59 2.88 -7.59 7.95
N ASP A 60 2.40 -7.45 9.19
CA ASP A 60 1.67 -6.26 9.64
C ASP A 60 2.57 -5.01 9.61
N VAL A 61 3.82 -5.10 10.06
CA VAL A 61 4.80 -3.99 9.97
C VAL A 61 5.07 -3.60 8.50
N MET A 62 5.18 -4.58 7.60
CA MET A 62 5.36 -4.31 6.17
C MET A 62 4.11 -3.65 5.57
N PHE A 63 2.94 -4.11 5.98
CA PHE A 63 1.66 -3.58 5.55
C PHE A 63 1.45 -2.13 6.02
N GLU A 64 1.75 -1.84 7.30
CA GLU A 64 1.73 -0.48 7.86
C GLU A 64 2.69 0.47 7.14
N LYS A 65 3.88 -0.03 6.80
CA LYS A 65 4.88 0.75 6.06
C LYS A 65 4.37 1.16 4.69
N LEU A 66 3.72 0.24 3.98
CA LEU A 66 3.08 0.54 2.70
C LEU A 66 1.93 1.53 2.86
N ALA A 67 1.08 1.33 3.87
CA ALA A 67 -0.03 2.24 4.19
C ALA A 67 0.45 3.68 4.40
N LYS A 68 1.56 3.87 5.13
CA LYS A 68 2.18 5.18 5.34
C LYS A 68 2.59 5.84 4.03
N ILE A 69 3.24 5.10 3.14
CA ILE A 69 3.72 5.63 1.85
C ILE A 69 2.55 5.99 0.93
N ILE A 70 1.49 5.18 0.90
CA ILE A 70 0.25 5.51 0.17
C ILE A 70 -0.39 6.77 0.73
N ALA A 71 -0.44 6.94 2.06
CA ALA A 71 -0.97 8.14 2.69
C ALA A 71 -0.15 9.40 2.33
N GLU A 72 1.18 9.29 2.29
CA GLU A 72 2.05 10.39 1.85
C GLU A 72 1.82 10.73 0.37
N SER A 73 1.69 9.72 -0.51
CA SER A 73 1.39 9.94 -1.93
C SER A 73 0.03 10.60 -2.12
N TYR A 74 -1.00 10.15 -1.41
CA TYR A 74 -2.34 10.73 -1.45
C TYR A 74 -2.32 12.22 -1.05
N LYS A 75 -1.66 12.55 0.07
CA LYS A 75 -1.53 13.93 0.54
C LYS A 75 -0.81 14.81 -0.47
N SER A 76 0.30 14.35 -1.06
CA SER A 76 1.03 15.08 -2.09
C SER A 76 0.13 15.41 -3.28
N ARG A 77 -0.57 14.42 -3.84
CA ARG A 77 -1.45 14.60 -5.01
C ARG A 77 -2.64 15.52 -4.75
N LYS A 78 -3.06 15.67 -3.48
CA LYS A 78 -4.14 16.58 -3.07
C LYS A 78 -3.65 18.01 -2.84
N LEU A 79 -2.38 18.21 -2.52
CA LEU A 79 -1.78 19.54 -2.35
C LEU A 79 -1.41 20.18 -3.70
N ASP A 80 -1.17 19.37 -4.73
CA ASP A 80 -0.84 19.82 -6.09
C ASP A 80 -2.09 20.17 -6.95
N ARG A 81 -3.30 20.12 -6.38
CA ARG A 81 -4.57 20.43 -7.05
C ARG A 81 -5.22 21.69 -6.45
#